data_AF-A0A820LA30-F1
#
_entry.id   AF-A0A820LA30-F1
#
_cell.length_a   1.000
_cell.length_b   1.000
_cell.length_c   1.000
_cell.angle_alpha   90.00
_cell.angle_beta   90.00
_cell.angle_gamma   90.00
#
_symmetry.space_group_name_H-M   'P 1'
#
loop_
_entity.id
_entity.type
_entity.pdbx_description
1 polymer ?
#
loop_
_entity_poly.entity_id
_entity_poly.type
_entity_poly.pdbx_seq_one_letter_code
_entity_poly.pdbx_strand_id
1 'polypeptide(L)' 'MNNDDTQSLTTLKVLIIGESDVGKSRLLLRFTDNIFDEDKAATIGVDYKVKQLKINDNRVKLTIW' A
#
# COMPACT_ATOMS: atom_id res chain seq x y z
N MET A 1 -19.45 -21.94 23.31
CA MET A 1 -19.28 -20.47 23.34
C MET A 1 -18.14 -20.14 22.39
N ASN A 2 -18.51 -19.52 21.27
CA ASN A 2 -17.73 -18.79 20.27
C ASN A 2 -16.50 -19.49 19.68
N ASN A 3 -16.72 -20.09 18.50
CA ASN A 3 -15.69 -20.29 17.49
C ASN A 3 -14.93 -18.97 17.32
N ASP A 4 -13.63 -18.98 17.60
CA ASP A 4 -12.70 -18.05 16.99
C ASP A 4 -12.80 -18.27 15.48
N ASP A 5 -13.70 -17.52 14.84
CA ASP A 5 -13.61 -17.22 13.42
C ASP A 5 -12.26 -16.52 13.24
N THR A 6 -11.23 -17.33 13.03
CA THR A 6 -9.90 -16.87 12.69
C THR A 6 -10.05 -16.21 11.33
N GLN A 7 -10.42 -14.92 11.32
CA GLN A 7 -10.53 -14.14 10.10
C GLN A 7 -9.16 -14.16 9.43
N SER A 8 -9.01 -15.00 8.43
CA SER A 8 -7.78 -15.15 7.67
C SER A 8 -7.40 -13.79 7.08
N LEU A 9 -6.24 -13.28 7.50
CA LEU A 9 -5.71 -12.03 6.97
C LEU A 9 -5.16 -12.30 5.56
N THR A 10 -5.90 -11.82 4.54
CA THR A 10 -5.44 -11.93 3.16
C THR A 10 -4.26 -10.99 2.95
N THR A 11 -3.10 -11.51 2.55
CA THR A 11 -1.90 -10.69 2.28
C THR A 11 -1.61 -10.64 0.79
N LEU A 12 -1.50 -9.43 0.23
CA LEU A 12 -1.20 -9.20 -1.18
C LEU A 12 0.09 -8.38 -1.34
N LYS A 13 0.85 -8.71 -2.36
CA LYS A 13 2.04 -7.96 -2.80
C LYS A 13 1.68 -7.19 -4.06
N VAL A 14 1.94 -5.89 -4.06
CA VAL A 14 1.72 -4.98 -5.18
C VAL A 14 3.07 -4.40 -5.58
N LEU A 15 3.38 -4.42 -6.87
CA LEU A 15 4.58 -3.83 -7.43
C LEU A 15 4.18 -2.70 -8.39
N ILE A 16 4.71 -1.49 -8.18
CA ILE A 16 4.47 -0.33 -9.03
C ILE A 16 5.70 -0.10 -9.91
N ILE A 17 5.56 -0.35 -11.21
CA ILE A 17 6.61 -0.16 -12.21
C ILE A 17 6.29 0.99 -13.16
N GLY A 18 7.33 1.64 -13.68
CA GLY A 18 7.22 2.74 -14.64
C GLY A 18 8.48 3.59 -14.68
N GLU A 19 8.59 4.45 -15.70
CA GLU A 19 9.74 5.34 -15.90
C GLU A 19 9.96 6.30 -14.72
N SER A 20 11.14 6.92 -14.67
CA SER A 20 11.41 7.94 -13.66
C SER A 20 10.41 9.10 -13.77
N ASP A 21 10.08 9.72 -12.64
CA ASP A 21 9.23 10.91 -12.54
C ASP A 21 7.75 10.78 -12.99
N VAL A 22 7.28 9.59 -13.37
CA VAL A 22 5.84 9.36 -13.72
C VAL A 22 4.88 9.39 -12.52
N GLY A 23 5.35 9.78 -11.33
CA GLY A 23 4.51 9.95 -10.14
C GLY A 23 4.26 8.71 -9.28
N LYS A 24 4.98 7.59 -9.48
CA LYS A 24 4.84 6.34 -8.68
C LYS A 24 4.87 6.60 -7.16
N SER A 25 5.86 7.35 -6.70
CA SER A 25 6.07 7.66 -5.28
C SER A 25 4.97 8.55 -4.70
N ARG A 26 4.40 9.45 -5.53
CA ARG A 26 3.29 10.33 -5.17
C ARG A 26 1.99 9.55 -5.09
N LEU A 27 1.75 8.63 -6.02
CA LEU A 27 0.61 7.70 -5.99
C LEU A 27 0.66 6.83 -4.72
N LEU A 28 1.82 6.28 -4.39
CA LEU A 28 1.99 5.46 -3.20
C LEU A 28 1.68 6.24 -1.92
N LEU A 29 2.28 7.43 -1.74
CA LEU A 29 2.01 8.27 -0.58
C LEU A 29 0.55 8.72 -0.50
N ARG A 30 -0.04 9.10 -1.63
CA ARG A 30 -1.44 9.49 -1.68
C ARG A 30 -2.33 8.32 -1.26
N PHE A 31 -2.03 7.12 -1.73
CA PHE A 31 -2.77 5.94 -1.35
C PHE A 31 -2.61 5.59 0.13
N THR A 32 -1.40 5.63 0.69
CA THR A 32 -1.17 5.14 2.06
C THR A 32 -1.47 6.18 3.13
N ASP A 33 -1.07 7.43 2.89
CA ASP A 33 -1.01 8.48 3.90
C ASP A 33 -1.94 9.67 3.57
N ASN A 34 -2.60 9.64 2.39
CA ASN A 34 -3.42 10.75 1.85
C ASN A 34 -2.64 12.06 1.67
N ILE A 35 -1.31 11.98 1.54
CA ILE A 35 -0.42 13.13 1.35
C ILE A 35 -0.15 13.32 -0.14
N PHE A 36 -0.13 14.58 -0.58
CA PHE A 36 0.42 14.96 -1.87
C PHE A 36 1.51 16.01 -1.62
N ASP A 37 2.73 15.67 -2.03
CA ASP A 37 3.91 16.52 -1.88
C ASP A 37 4.49 16.78 -3.28
N GLU A 38 4.35 18.02 -3.73
CA GLU A 38 4.83 18.47 -5.04
C GLU A 38 6.36 18.50 -5.08
N ASP A 39 7.01 18.80 -3.96
CA ASP A 39 8.46 18.96 -3.83
C ASP A 39 9.17 17.63 -3.54
N LYS A 40 8.44 16.51 -3.50
CA LYS A 40 9.04 15.21 -3.25
C LYS A 40 10.10 14.89 -4.31
N ALA A 41 11.35 14.81 -3.87
CA ALA A 41 12.48 14.40 -4.68
C ALA A 41 12.28 12.96 -5.22
N ALA A 42 12.97 12.66 -6.33
CA ALA A 42 12.96 11.32 -6.91
C ALA A 42 13.33 10.26 -5.86
N THR A 43 12.61 9.13 -5.86
CA THR A 43 12.91 8.03 -4.95
C THR A 43 14.29 7.47 -5.28
N ILE A 44 15.18 7.48 -4.29
CA ILE A 44 16.45 6.75 -4.36
C ILE A 44 16.16 5.32 -3.89
N GLY A 45 16.01 4.39 -4.82
CA GLY A 45 15.73 2.97 -4.53
C GLY A 45 14.24 2.59 -4.65
N VAL A 46 13.79 1.69 -3.78
CA VAL A 46 12.42 1.13 -3.76
C VAL A 46 11.64 1.74 -2.60
N ASP A 47 10.46 2.30 -2.87
CA ASP A 47 9.55 2.75 -1.81
C ASP A 47 8.74 1.56 -1.28
N TYR A 48 8.88 1.24 0.01
CA TYR A 48 8.13 0.16 0.66
C TYR A 48 7.07 0.73 1.61
N LYS A 49 5.82 0.31 1.44
CA LYS A 49 4.72 0.61 2.38
C LYS A 49 3.86 -0.61 2.67
N VAL A 50 3.26 -0.62 3.86
CA VAL A 50 2.26 -1.59 4.27
C VAL A 50 0.97 -0.86 4.61
N LYS A 51 -0.16 -1.30 4.04
CA LYS A 51 -1.49 -0.77 4.36
C LYS A 51 -2.45 -1.90 4.69
N GLN A 52 -3.13 -1.80 5.82
CA GLN A 52 -4.23 -2.69 6.16
C GLN A 52 -5.56 -2.02 5.79
N LEU A 53 -6.44 -2.79 5.16
CA LEU A 53 -7.74 -2.34 4.68
C LEU A 53 -8.81 -3.37 5.07
N LYS A 54 -10.03 -2.89 5.33
CA LYS A 54 -11.21 -3.75 5.40
C LYS A 54 -11.98 -3.58 4.08
N ILE A 55 -12.07 -4.64 3.29
CA ILE A 55 -12.83 -4.67 2.04
C ILE A 55 -13.94 -5.68 2.22
N ASN A 56 -15.19 -5.20 2.22
CA ASN A 56 -16.35 -5.97 2.68
C ASN A 56 -16.08 -6.51 4.11
N ASP A 57 -16.18 -7.82 4.33
CA ASP A 57 -15.87 -8.44 5.62
C ASP A 57 -14.47 -9.07 5.70
N ASN A 58 -13.64 -8.85 4.67
CA ASN A 58 -12.27 -9.37 4.63
C ASN A 58 -11.26 -8.30 5.07
N ARG A 59 -10.37 -8.69 5.98
CA ARG A 59 -9.17 -7.90 6.31
C ARG A 59 -8.08 -8.24 5.31
N VAL A 60 -7.53 -7.20 4.68
CA VAL A 60 -6.48 -7.32 3.67
C VAL A 60 -5.25 -6.53 4.11
N LYS A 61 -4.08 -7.16 4.06
CA LYS A 61 -2.77 -6.52 4.23
C LYS A 61 -2.13 -6.37 2.85
N LEU A 62 -1.96 -5.14 2.41
CA LEU A 62 -1.20 -4.81 1.21
C LEU A 62 0.24 -4.52 1.58
N THR A 63 1.18 -5.13 0.88
CA THR A 63 2.59 -4.76 0.85
C THR A 63 2.89 -4.21 -0.53
N ILE A 64 3.32 -2.95 -0.61
CA ILE A 64 3.44 -2.21 -1.87
C ILE A 64 4.90 -1.81 -2.06
N TRP A 65 5.45 -2.20 -3.21
CA TRP A 65 6.84 -2.00 -3.64
C TRP A 65 6.86 -1.17 -4.93
#